data_AF-A0A8J3J1M3-F1
#
_entry.id   AF-A0A8J3J1M3-F1
#
_cell.length_a   1.000
_cell.length_b   1.000
_cell.length_c   1.000
_cell.angle_alpha   90.00
_cell.angle_beta   90.00
_cell.angle_gamma   90.00
#
_symmetry.space_group_name_H-M   'P 1'
#
loop_
_entity.id
_entity.type
_entity.pdbx_description
1 polymer ?
#
loop_
_entity_poly.entity_id
_entity_poly.type
_entity_poly.pdbx_seq_one_letter_code
_entity_poly.pdbx_strand_id
1 'polypeptide(L)'
;MSRDADWRSLMGTRLGVPGELCTCGRQAVEVFSTEFGLVGYCGVADGGNDVGPCPFCSSPRKHFDAAGTPVRCPQYRLRPGGEQ
;
A
#
# COMPACT_ATOMS: atom_id res chain seq x y z
N MET A 1 -23.18 15.92 -20.04
CA MET A 1 -23.03 16.85 -18.90
C MET A 1 -23.64 16.17 -17.68
N SER A 2 -22.92 15.19 -17.11
CA SER A 2 -22.17 15.29 -15.85
C SER A 2 -23.04 15.57 -14.62
N ARG A 3 -23.49 14.51 -13.93
CA ARG A 3 -23.89 14.55 -12.51
C ARG A 3 -23.75 13.17 -11.86
N ASP A 4 -22.52 12.68 -11.72
CA ASP A 4 -22.20 11.64 -10.74
C ASP A 4 -20.85 12.02 -10.13
N ALA A 5 -20.88 13.02 -9.26
CA ALA A 5 -19.76 13.29 -8.38
C ALA A 5 -19.67 12.08 -7.42
N ASP A 6 -18.80 11.15 -7.78
CA ASP A 6 -18.46 9.97 -7.00
C ASP A 6 -17.91 10.42 -5.65
N TRP A 7 -18.76 10.37 -4.63
CA TRP A 7 -18.45 10.78 -3.27
C TRP A 7 -17.29 9.96 -2.65
N ARG A 8 -16.87 8.86 -3.28
CA ARG A 8 -15.61 8.14 -2.99
C ARG A 8 -14.36 9.04 -3.13
N SER A 9 -14.51 10.17 -3.80
CA SER A 9 -13.45 11.14 -4.04
C SER A 9 -13.11 12.05 -2.84
N LEU A 10 -13.78 11.91 -1.70
CA LEU A 10 -13.57 12.78 -0.52
C LEU A 10 -12.56 12.22 0.50
N MET A 11 -12.15 10.95 0.35
CA MET A 11 -11.01 10.36 1.04
C MET A 11 -10.29 9.50 -0.01
N GLY A 12 -9.37 10.12 -0.77
CA GLY A 12 -8.97 9.69 -2.11
C GLY A 12 -8.49 8.24 -2.20
N THR A 13 -9.44 7.34 -2.49
CA THR A 13 -9.17 5.96 -2.87
C THR A 13 -9.39 5.79 -4.37
N ARG A 14 -8.56 4.96 -5.00
CA ARG A 14 -8.72 4.58 -6.41
C ARG A 14 -8.34 3.13 -6.62
N LEU A 15 -8.74 2.58 -7.77
CA LEU A 15 -8.24 1.27 -8.18
C LEU A 15 -6.71 1.31 -8.35
N GLY A 16 -6.08 0.23 -7.91
CA GLY A 16 -4.67 -0.03 -8.19
C GLY A 16 -4.48 -0.36 -9.65
N VAL A 17 -3.37 0.09 -10.23
CA VAL A 17 -2.99 -0.26 -11.60
C VAL A 17 -1.77 -1.19 -11.60
N PRO A 18 -1.49 -1.91 -12.71
CA PRO A 18 -0.37 -2.84 -12.75
C PRO A 18 0.95 -2.20 -12.29
N GLY A 19 1.70 -2.93 -11.48
CA GLY A 19 2.97 -2.48 -10.91
C GLY A 19 2.84 -1.70 -9.60
N GLU A 20 1.62 -1.32 -9.20
CA GLU A 20 1.39 -0.77 -7.87
C GLU A 20 1.30 -1.89 -6.83
N LEU A 21 2.05 -1.74 -5.75
CA LEU A 21 2.24 -2.79 -4.76
C LEU A 21 1.61 -2.40 -3.43
N CYS A 22 0.94 -3.36 -2.81
CA CYS A 22 0.58 -3.31 -1.41
C CYS A 22 1.85 -3.29 -0.52
N THR A 23 1.72 -2.84 0.73
CA THR A 23 2.80 -2.85 1.74
C THR A 23 3.37 -4.24 2.05
N CYS A 24 2.80 -5.29 1.46
CA CYS A 24 3.29 -6.67 1.51
C CYS A 24 3.97 -7.16 0.22
N GLY A 25 4.08 -6.32 -0.80
CA GLY A 25 4.69 -6.65 -2.09
C GLY A 25 3.77 -7.31 -3.12
N ARG A 26 2.51 -7.64 -2.78
CA ARG A 26 1.51 -8.10 -3.76
C ARG A 26 0.96 -6.94 -4.57
N GLN A 27 0.44 -7.22 -5.77
CA GLN A 27 -0.30 -6.25 -6.58
C GLN A 27 -1.42 -5.60 -5.77
N ALA A 28 -1.50 -4.27 -5.80
CA ALA A 28 -2.56 -3.50 -5.20
C ALA A 28 -3.82 -3.59 -6.08
N VAL A 29 -4.96 -3.84 -5.45
CA VAL A 29 -6.30 -3.74 -6.05
C VAL A 29 -6.91 -2.36 -5.77
N GLU A 30 -6.52 -1.74 -4.67
CA GLU A 30 -6.91 -0.39 -4.27
C GLU A 30 -5.69 0.41 -3.81
N VAL A 31 -5.74 1.73 -3.97
CA VAL A 31 -4.72 2.67 -3.51
C VAL A 31 -5.39 3.78 -2.74
N PHE A 32 -4.95 3.98 -1.51
CA PHE A 32 -5.45 4.97 -0.58
C PHE A 32 -4.51 6.17 -0.48
N SER A 33 -5.07 7.36 -0.47
CA SER A 33 -4.38 8.59 -0.05
C SER A 33 -4.35 8.64 1.47
N THR A 34 -3.15 8.61 2.04
CA THR A 34 -2.91 8.73 3.48
C THR A 34 -2.06 9.96 3.76
N GLU A 35 -1.93 10.36 5.03
CA GLU A 35 -1.01 11.42 5.45
C GLU A 35 0.46 11.12 5.07
N PHE A 36 0.80 9.84 4.88
CA PHE A 36 2.15 9.38 4.53
C PHE A 36 2.35 9.18 3.01
N GLY A 37 1.39 9.62 2.20
CA GLY A 37 1.34 9.44 0.75
C GLY A 37 0.40 8.33 0.30
N LEU A 38 0.57 7.88 -0.94
CA LEU A 38 -0.25 6.81 -1.51
C LEU A 38 0.19 5.43 -1.01
N VAL A 39 -0.78 4.60 -0.62
CA VAL A 39 -0.56 3.26 -0.09
C VAL A 39 -1.45 2.25 -0.81
N GLY A 40 -0.84 1.19 -1.34
CA GLY A 40 -1.55 0.09 -1.98
C GLY A 40 -2.12 -0.92 -1.00
N TYR A 41 -3.27 -1.50 -1.35
CA TYR A 41 -3.94 -2.58 -0.63
C TYR A 41 -4.25 -3.72 -1.58
N CYS A 42 -3.92 -4.95 -1.18
CA CYS A 42 -4.09 -6.16 -2.01
C CYS A 42 -5.39 -6.93 -1.71
N GLY A 43 -6.33 -6.37 -0.93
CA GLY A 43 -7.56 -7.07 -0.56
C GLY A 43 -7.43 -8.01 0.65
N VAL A 44 -6.21 -8.18 1.19
CA VAL A 44 -5.98 -9.00 2.39
C VAL A 44 -5.74 -8.10 3.60
N ALA A 45 -6.57 -8.26 4.63
CA ALA A 45 -6.42 -7.57 5.91
C ALA A 45 -5.00 -7.72 6.49
N ASP A 46 -4.55 -6.72 7.25
CA ASP A 46 -3.19 -6.63 7.82
C ASP A 46 -2.05 -6.62 6.77
N GLY A 47 -2.38 -6.24 5.53
CA GLY A 47 -1.47 -6.37 4.40
C GLY A 47 -1.14 -7.83 4.07
N GLY A 48 -2.07 -8.75 4.37
CA GLY A 48 -1.90 -10.20 4.33
C GLY A 48 -0.60 -10.65 4.98
N ASN A 49 -0.65 -10.61 6.30
CA ASN A 49 0.42 -10.88 7.24
C ASN A 49 1.20 -12.17 6.94
N ASP A 50 2.17 -12.06 6.03
CA ASP A 50 3.23 -13.05 5.84
C ASP A 50 4.35 -12.75 6.83
N VAL A 51 4.43 -13.59 7.87
CA VAL A 51 5.62 -13.76 8.71
C VAL A 51 6.81 -14.07 7.79
N GLY A 52 7.68 -13.09 7.55
CA GLY A 52 8.75 -13.23 6.57
C GLY A 52 9.57 -11.95 6.37
N PRO A 53 10.56 -12.00 5.47
CA PRO A 53 11.39 -10.85 5.13
C PRO A 53 10.57 -9.71 4.52
N CYS A 54 11.03 -8.48 4.74
CA CYS A 54 10.43 -7.30 4.14
C CYS A 54 10.75 -7.27 2.64
N PRO A 55 9.74 -7.20 1.75
CA PRO A 55 9.94 -7.26 0.30
C PRO A 55 10.57 -5.99 -0.29
N PHE A 56 10.75 -4.93 0.50
CA PHE A 56 11.21 -3.62 0.00
C PHE A 56 12.63 -3.22 0.46
N CYS A 57 13.13 -3.80 1.55
CA CYS A 57 14.39 -3.36 2.17
C CYS A 57 15.34 -4.50 2.55
N SER A 58 15.01 -5.74 2.16
CA SER A 58 15.79 -6.94 2.52
C SER A 58 15.92 -7.21 4.03
N SER A 59 15.20 -6.47 4.88
CA SER A 59 15.11 -6.78 6.31
C SER A 59 14.60 -8.20 6.49
N PRO A 60 15.19 -9.02 7.38
CA PRO A 60 14.76 -10.41 7.61
C PRO A 60 13.36 -10.51 8.21
N ARG A 61 12.81 -9.38 8.71
CA ARG A 61 11.44 -9.29 9.24
C ARG A 61 10.73 -8.05 8.70
N LYS A 62 9.41 -8.11 8.62
CA LYS A 62 8.55 -6.92 8.46
C LYS A 62 8.72 -5.95 9.63
N HIS A 63 8.34 -4.70 9.39
CA HIS A 63 8.50 -3.61 10.35
C HIS A 63 7.28 -3.53 11.28
N PHE A 64 7.57 -3.34 12.56
CA PHE A 64 6.56 -3.14 13.60
C PHE A 64 6.99 -1.95 14.47
N ASP A 65 6.03 -1.22 15.02
CA ASP A 65 6.30 -0.22 16.04
C ASP A 65 6.60 -0.86 17.41
N ALA A 66 6.84 -0.03 18.43
CA ALA A 66 7.12 -0.48 19.79
C ALA A 66 5.95 -1.24 20.45
N ALA A 67 4.72 -1.07 19.95
CA ALA A 67 3.54 -1.78 20.42
C ALA A 67 3.31 -3.10 19.68
N GLY A 68 4.15 -3.43 18.69
CA GLY A 68 3.99 -4.63 17.86
C GLY A 68 2.96 -4.46 16.73
N THR A 69 2.56 -3.23 16.42
CA THR A 69 1.65 -2.94 15.31
C THR A 69 2.42 -2.95 13.98
N PRO A 70 1.92 -3.61 12.92
CA PRO A 70 2.55 -3.55 11.61
C PRO A 70 2.71 -2.11 11.11
N VAL A 71 3.92 -1.75 10.70
CA VAL A 71 4.19 -0.45 10.07
C VAL A 71 4.78 -0.61 8.67
N ARG A 72 4.57 0.42 7.85
CA ARG A 72 5.13 0.54 6.51
C ARG A 72 6.67 0.44 6.55
N CYS A 73 7.25 -0.24 5.56
CA CYS A 73 8.68 -0.14 5.29
C CYS A 73 9.07 1.29 4.85
N PRO A 74 10.13 1.91 5.41
CA PRO A 74 10.61 3.22 4.96
C PRO A 74 11.01 3.25 3.47
N GLN A 75 11.47 2.12 2.94
CA GLN A 75 11.81 1.96 1.52
C GLN A 75 10.61 1.61 0.64
N TYR A 76 9.41 1.44 1.23
CA TYR A 76 8.19 1.24 0.46
C TYR A 76 7.99 2.37 -0.55
N ARG A 77 7.73 1.98 -1.79
CA ARG A 77 7.26 2.82 -2.88
C ARG A 77 6.06 2.12 -3.49
N LEU A 78 5.04 2.90 -3.85
CA LEU A 78 3.83 2.34 -4.46
C LEU A 78 4.18 1.58 -5.74
N ARG A 79 5.09 2.11 -6.54
CA ARG A 79 5.69 1.42 -7.68
C ARG A 79 7.15 1.08 -7.37
N PRO A 80 7.68 -0.08 -7.80
CA PRO A 80 9.12 -0.33 -7.78
C PRO A 80 9.82 0.79 -8.57
N GLY A 81 10.95 1.29 -8.07
CA GLY A 81 11.64 2.44 -8.66
C GLY A 81 12.04 2.18 -10.11
N GLY A 82 11.22 2.65 -11.06
CA GLY A 82 11.37 2.36 -12.49
C GLY A 82 10.34 3.02 -13.41
N GLU A 83 9.10 3.26 -12.99
CA GLU A 83 8.07 3.87 -13.87
C GLU A 83 7.24 4.92 -13.11
N GLN A 84 7.31 6.16 -13.62
CA GLN A 84 6.35 7.25 -13.39
C GLN A 84 5.41 7.31 -14.59
#